data_AF-A0A163CK43-F1
#
_entry.id   AF-A0A163CK43-F1
#
_cell.length_a   1.000
_cell.length_b   1.000
_cell.length_c   1.000
_cell.angle_alpha   90.00
_cell.angle_beta   90.00
_cell.angle_gamma   90.00
#
_symmetry.space_group_name_H-M   'P 1'
#
loop_
_entity.id
_entity.type
_entity.pdbx_description
1 polymer ?
#
loop_
_entity_poly.entity_id
_entity_poly.type
_entity_poly.pdbx_seq_one_letter_code
_entity_poly.pdbx_strand_id
1 'polypeptide(L)'
;MHFSTLPLLATFASSAIAAATPKPPAFFLAGDSTTAVQSAGGGGWGAGFLNTTLQNGATGKNFGHNGATTVSFREGGDWANVLAAAKAATAKYTAYVTIQFGHNDQSPLLLPTVHLTY
;
A
#
# COMPACT_ATOMS: atom_id res chain seq x y z
N MET A 1 26.63 5.19 -72.68
CA MET A 1 25.88 5.94 -71.65
C MET A 1 26.00 5.12 -70.37
N HIS A 2 26.76 5.56 -69.37
CA HIS A 2 26.88 4.87 -68.09
C HIS A 2 26.18 5.70 -67.02
N PHE A 3 25.12 5.13 -66.42
CA PHE A 3 24.43 5.72 -65.28
C PHE A 3 25.04 5.14 -64.01
N SER A 4 25.64 6.00 -63.19
CA SER A 4 26.21 5.62 -61.90
C SER A 4 25.18 5.88 -60.80
N THR A 5 24.61 4.82 -60.24
CA THR A 5 23.64 4.90 -59.14
C THR A 5 24.38 4.98 -57.80
N LEU A 6 24.23 6.08 -57.07
CA LEU A 6 24.67 6.21 -55.67
C LEU A 6 23.69 5.48 -54.74
N PRO A 7 24.15 4.60 -53.84
CA PRO A 7 23.27 4.04 -52.82
C PRO A 7 23.07 5.05 -51.69
N LEU A 8 21.81 5.37 -51.39
CA LEU A 8 21.43 6.18 -50.24
C LEU A 8 21.37 5.26 -49.01
N LEU A 9 22.37 5.33 -48.12
CA LEU A 9 22.34 4.64 -46.83
C LEU A 9 21.39 5.40 -45.89
N ALA A 10 20.22 4.82 -45.62
CA ALA A 10 19.31 5.30 -44.57
C ALA A 10 19.84 4.85 -43.20
N THR A 11 20.26 5.79 -42.37
CA THR A 11 20.62 5.54 -40.98
C THR A 11 19.36 5.54 -40.11
N PHE A 12 18.96 4.36 -39.62
CA PHE A 12 17.95 4.26 -38.57
C PHE A 12 18.60 4.61 -37.23
N ALA A 13 18.32 5.81 -36.71
CA ALA A 13 18.68 6.17 -35.34
C ALA A 13 17.78 5.36 -34.38
N SER A 14 18.38 4.38 -33.69
CA SER A 14 17.69 3.64 -32.62
C SER A 14 17.57 4.55 -31.40
N SER A 15 16.38 5.09 -31.15
CA SER A 15 16.08 5.80 -29.92
C SER A 15 16.02 4.80 -28.77
N ALA A 16 17.07 4.73 -27.96
CA ALA A 16 17.04 3.99 -26.72
C ALA A 16 16.00 4.61 -25.78
N ILE A 17 14.92 3.89 -25.49
CA ILE A 17 13.99 4.24 -24.42
C ILE A 17 14.79 4.12 -23.12
N ALA A 18 15.09 5.25 -22.50
CA ALA A 18 15.72 5.25 -21.18
C ALA A 18 14.78 4.56 -20.19
N ALA A 19 15.21 3.42 -19.65
CA ALA A 19 14.48 2.75 -18.59
C ALA A 19 14.43 3.69 -17.38
N ALA A 20 13.22 4.00 -16.91
CA ALA A 20 13.05 4.80 -15.71
C ALA A 20 13.71 4.09 -14.53
N THR A 21 14.48 4.83 -13.72
CA THR A 21 15.03 4.30 -12.48
C THR A 21 13.89 3.81 -11.57
N PRO A 22 13.95 2.57 -11.05
CA PRO A 22 12.90 2.04 -10.18
C PRO A 22 12.71 2.92 -8.95
N LYS A 23 11.47 3.33 -8.68
CA LYS A 23 11.12 4.07 -7.47
C LYS A 23 11.21 3.14 -6.24
N PRO A 24 11.78 3.58 -5.11
CA PRO A 24 11.78 2.78 -3.89
C PRO A 24 10.34 2.48 -3.43
N PRO A 25 10.12 1.39 -2.66
CA PRO A 25 8.79 1.01 -2.23
C PRO A 25 8.28 1.88 -1.06
N ALA A 26 6.98 2.12 -1.01
CA ALA A 26 6.28 2.71 0.14
C ALA A 26 5.14 1.80 0.58
N PHE A 27 5.13 1.37 1.84
CA PHE A 27 4.15 0.44 2.38
C PHE A 27 3.11 1.11 3.28
N PHE A 28 1.83 0.86 3.03
CA PHE A 28 0.71 1.39 3.82
C PHE A 28 -0.06 0.22 4.41
N LEU A 29 0.03 0.06 5.72
CA LEU A 29 -0.42 -1.16 6.39
C LEU A 29 -1.82 -0.96 6.94
N ALA A 30 -2.83 -1.60 6.33
CA ALA A 30 -4.20 -1.61 6.81
C ALA A 30 -4.47 -2.90 7.60
N GLY A 31 -5.11 -2.78 8.75
CA GLY A 31 -5.50 -3.95 9.53
C GLY A 31 -6.07 -3.65 10.91
N ASP A 32 -6.32 -4.73 11.64
CA ASP A 32 -6.82 -4.67 13.02
C ASP A 32 -5.68 -4.52 14.06
N SER A 33 -5.93 -4.89 15.32
CA SER A 33 -4.96 -4.80 16.41
C SER A 33 -3.66 -5.58 16.16
N THR A 34 -3.70 -6.67 15.39
CA THR A 34 -2.48 -7.42 15.06
C THR A 34 -1.59 -6.68 14.07
N THR A 35 -2.11 -5.63 13.40
CA THR A 35 -1.33 -4.69 12.58
C THR A 35 -0.99 -3.40 13.35
N ALA A 36 -1.94 -2.90 14.14
CA ALA A 36 -1.90 -1.58 14.78
C ALA A 36 -0.74 -1.35 15.75
N VAL A 37 -0.36 -0.08 15.93
CA VAL A 37 0.50 0.34 17.04
C VAL A 37 -0.33 0.29 18.32
N GLN A 38 0.19 -0.34 19.38
CA GLN A 38 -0.52 -0.50 20.65
C GLN A 38 0.17 0.27 21.79
N SER A 39 1.47 0.53 21.66
CA SER A 39 2.27 1.29 22.62
C SER A 39 3.39 2.06 21.91
N ALA A 40 4.05 2.97 22.62
CA ALA A 40 5.23 3.66 22.09
C ALA A 40 6.34 2.63 21.78
N GLY A 41 6.59 2.41 20.48
CA GLY A 41 7.60 1.46 20.01
C GLY A 41 7.15 0.00 19.92
N GLY A 42 5.87 -0.31 20.16
CA GLY A 42 5.37 -1.68 20.15
C GLY A 42 3.91 -1.82 19.72
N GLY A 43 3.51 -3.04 19.38
CA GLY A 43 2.17 -3.37 18.90
C GLY A 43 2.21 -4.53 17.93
N GLY A 44 1.23 -4.54 17.03
CA GLY A 44 1.12 -5.50 15.94
C GLY A 44 2.35 -5.56 15.02
N TRP A 45 2.37 -6.56 14.14
CA TRP A 45 3.49 -6.85 13.23
C TRP A 45 3.93 -5.63 12.41
N GLY A 46 3.00 -4.70 12.13
CA GLY A 46 3.27 -3.51 11.34
C GLY A 46 4.34 -2.59 11.95
N ALA A 47 4.40 -2.47 13.28
CA ALA A 47 5.47 -1.71 13.94
C ALA A 47 6.84 -2.35 13.71
N GLY A 48 6.92 -3.68 13.82
CA GLY A 48 8.15 -4.44 13.53
C GLY A 48 8.58 -4.29 12.08
N PHE A 49 7.66 -4.52 11.14
CA PHE A 49 7.95 -4.40 9.70
C PHE A 49 8.53 -3.03 9.34
N LEU A 50 7.89 -1.94 9.78
CA LEU A 50 8.36 -0.59 9.47
C LEU A 50 9.71 -0.26 10.12
N ASN A 51 9.93 -0.70 11.37
CA ASN A 51 11.12 -0.32 12.13
C ASN A 51 12.35 -1.19 11.85
N THR A 52 12.18 -2.43 11.35
CA THR A 52 13.29 -3.39 11.26
C THR A 52 13.52 -3.96 9.86
N THR A 53 12.54 -3.86 8.95
CA THR A 53 12.61 -4.53 7.64
C THR A 53 12.88 -3.57 6.48
N LEU A 54 12.45 -2.31 6.60
CA LEU A 54 12.62 -1.33 5.51
C LEU A 54 14.08 -0.93 5.33
N GLN A 55 14.57 -1.05 4.10
CA GLN A 55 15.95 -0.77 3.69
C GLN A 55 15.97 -0.04 2.35
N ASN A 56 17.12 0.47 1.92
CA ASN A 56 17.34 1.01 0.57
C ASN A 56 16.36 2.13 0.17
N GLY A 57 16.05 3.04 1.10
CA GLY A 57 15.14 4.17 0.86
C GLY A 57 13.65 3.81 0.85
N ALA A 58 13.30 2.56 1.18
CA ALA A 58 11.92 2.18 1.44
C ALA A 58 11.32 2.97 2.61
N THR A 59 10.01 3.21 2.54
CA THR A 59 9.27 3.91 3.60
C THR A 59 7.93 3.25 3.87
N GLY A 60 7.21 3.70 4.89
CA GLY A 60 5.85 3.24 5.12
C GLY A 60 5.15 3.93 6.28
N LYS A 61 3.86 3.62 6.41
CA LYS A 61 3.00 4.11 7.48
C LYS A 61 2.03 3.01 7.90
N ASN A 62 1.90 2.85 9.22
CA ASN A 62 0.96 1.91 9.82
C ASN A 62 -0.39 2.63 10.01
N PHE A 63 -1.44 2.08 9.41
CA PHE A 63 -2.83 2.51 9.57
C PHE A 63 -3.66 1.48 10.34
N GLY A 64 -3.03 0.47 10.96
CA GLY A 64 -3.74 -0.50 11.77
C GLY A 64 -4.51 0.17 12.90
N HIS A 65 -5.74 -0.27 13.12
CA HIS A 65 -6.65 0.28 14.12
C HIS A 65 -7.08 -0.85 15.07
N ASN A 66 -6.75 -0.69 16.36
CA ASN A 66 -7.15 -1.66 17.39
C ASN A 66 -8.65 -1.88 17.40
N GLY A 67 -9.07 -3.15 17.40
CA GLY A 67 -10.49 -3.53 17.46
C GLY A 67 -11.26 -3.34 16.15
N ALA A 68 -10.62 -2.86 15.08
CA ALA A 68 -11.32 -2.68 13.80
C ALA A 68 -11.73 -4.02 13.18
N THR A 69 -12.95 -4.08 12.67
CA THR A 69 -13.39 -5.07 11.67
C THR A 69 -13.15 -4.51 10.28
N THR A 70 -13.24 -5.34 9.24
CA THR A 70 -13.22 -4.86 7.85
C THR A 70 -14.30 -3.80 7.60
N VAL A 71 -15.48 -3.98 8.21
CA VAL A 71 -16.62 -3.06 8.08
C VAL A 71 -16.31 -1.73 8.77
N SER A 72 -15.92 -1.75 10.04
CA SER A 72 -15.65 -0.52 10.79
C SER A 72 -14.47 0.26 10.23
N PHE A 73 -13.46 -0.42 9.70
CA PHE A 73 -12.31 0.22 9.05
C PHE A 73 -12.71 0.95 7.76
N ARG A 74 -13.63 0.38 6.99
CA ARG A 74 -14.13 0.99 5.76
C ARG A 74 -15.09 2.14 6.04
N GLU A 75 -16.08 1.91 6.89
CA GLU A 75 -17.14 2.87 7.21
C GLU A 75 -16.65 4.00 8.12
N GLY A 76 -15.69 3.71 9.00
CA GLY A 76 -15.05 4.68 9.89
C GLY A 76 -14.03 5.60 9.19
N GLY A 77 -13.77 5.40 7.89
CA GLY A 77 -12.91 6.28 7.09
C GLY A 77 -11.42 5.95 7.12
N ASP A 78 -10.98 4.95 7.89
CA ASP A 78 -9.57 4.52 7.90
C ASP A 78 -9.10 4.08 6.51
N TRP A 79 -9.97 3.40 5.76
CA TRP A 79 -9.68 3.02 4.38
C TRP A 79 -9.43 4.22 3.45
N ALA A 80 -10.19 5.31 3.62
CA ALA A 80 -9.97 6.52 2.85
C ALA A 80 -8.60 7.15 3.14
N ASN A 81 -8.15 7.09 4.40
CA ASN A 81 -6.83 7.58 4.81
C ASN A 81 -5.69 6.75 4.18
N VAL A 82 -5.85 5.42 4.10
CA VAL A 82 -4.89 4.53 3.42
C VAL A 82 -4.77 4.88 1.94
N LEU A 83 -5.91 5.00 1.24
CA LEU A 83 -5.94 5.34 -0.18
C LEU A 83 -5.31 6.71 -0.48
N ALA A 84 -5.60 7.72 0.36
CA ALA A 84 -5.04 9.05 0.21
C ALA A 84 -3.51 9.03 0.33
N ALA A 85 -2.97 8.30 1.32
CA ALA A 85 -1.52 8.16 1.50
C ALA A 85 -0.86 7.39 0.36
N ALA A 86 -1.45 6.27 -0.07
CA ALA A 86 -0.94 5.48 -1.19
C ALA A 86 -0.88 6.31 -2.48
N LYS A 87 -1.95 7.05 -2.79
CA LYS A 87 -2.00 7.94 -3.95
C LYS A 87 -0.92 9.03 -3.89
N ALA A 88 -0.77 9.69 -2.75
CA ALA A 88 0.23 10.75 -2.56
C ALA A 88 1.68 10.25 -2.75
N ALA A 89 1.96 8.99 -2.40
CA ALA A 89 3.30 8.43 -2.51
C ALA A 89 3.73 8.10 -3.95
N THR A 90 2.78 7.85 -4.87
CA THR A 90 3.07 7.39 -6.25
C THR A 90 3.98 8.33 -7.05
N ALA A 91 4.05 9.61 -6.70
CA ALA A 91 4.96 10.57 -7.32
C ALA A 91 6.44 10.16 -7.14
N LYS A 92 6.80 9.64 -5.96
CA LYS A 92 8.20 9.35 -5.56
C LYS A 92 8.47 7.87 -5.29
N TYR A 93 7.44 7.07 -5.02
CA TYR A 93 7.55 5.69 -4.58
C TYR A 93 6.67 4.75 -5.41
N THR A 94 7.00 3.46 -5.37
CA THR A 94 6.08 2.39 -5.75
C THR A 94 5.22 2.05 -4.52
N ALA A 95 3.94 2.40 -4.53
CA ALA A 95 3.07 2.22 -3.38
C ALA A 95 2.54 0.77 -3.28
N TYR A 96 2.62 0.20 -2.08
CA TYR A 96 2.04 -1.09 -1.72
C TYR A 96 1.08 -0.90 -0.54
N VAL A 97 -0.08 -1.53 -0.60
CA VAL A 97 -1.03 -1.58 0.51
C VAL A 97 -1.13 -3.02 0.98
N THR A 98 -0.86 -3.26 2.25
CA THR A 98 -1.09 -4.57 2.87
C THR A 98 -2.42 -4.55 3.61
N ILE A 99 -3.13 -5.66 3.63
CA ILE A 99 -4.45 -5.78 4.27
C ILE A 99 -4.45 -7.03 5.15
N GLN A 100 -4.71 -6.86 6.44
CA GLN A 100 -4.91 -7.96 7.39
C GLN A 100 -6.09 -7.64 8.32
N PHE A 101 -7.20 -8.34 8.10
CA PHE A 101 -8.39 -8.30 8.96
C PHE A 101 -8.86 -9.73 9.22
N GLY A 102 -9.83 -9.87 10.13
CA GLY A 102 -10.47 -11.14 10.42
C GLY A 102 -10.61 -11.43 11.91
N HIS A 103 -9.70 -10.95 12.78
CA HIS A 103 -9.77 -11.27 14.20
C HIS A 103 -11.03 -10.69 14.86
N ASN A 104 -11.43 -9.47 14.47
CA ASN A 104 -12.63 -8.83 15.02
C ASN A 104 -13.89 -9.11 14.17
N ASP A 105 -13.73 -9.47 12.89
CA ASP A 105 -14.85 -9.76 11.97
C ASP A 105 -15.65 -11.01 12.36
N GLN A 106 -15.06 -11.90 13.17
CA GLN A 106 -15.72 -13.08 13.69
C GLN A 106 -16.72 -12.77 14.83
N SER A 107 -16.67 -11.57 15.40
CA SER A 107 -17.61 -11.21 16.47
C SER A 107 -19.02 -11.14 15.88
N PRO A 108 -20.00 -11.86 16.45
CA PRO A 108 -21.38 -11.72 16.03
C PRO A 108 -21.77 -10.25 16.23
N LEU A 109 -22.43 -9.67 15.21
CA LEU A 109 -23.21 -8.45 15.39
C LEU A 109 -23.99 -8.63 16.69
N LEU A 110 -23.79 -7.73 17.66
CA LEU A 110 -24.66 -7.68 18.81
C LEU A 110 -26.06 -7.44 18.24
N LEU A 111 -26.85 -8.51 18.12
CA LEU A 111 -28.28 -8.38 17.98
C LEU A 111 -28.69 -7.45 19.13
N PRO A 112 -29.45 -6.38 18.88
CA PRO A 112 -29.88 -5.49 19.96
C PRO A 112 -30.47 -6.40 21.03
N THR A 113 -29.89 -6.35 22.23
CA THR A 113 -30.35 -7.14 23.36
C THR A 113 -31.85 -6.91 23.48
N VAL A 114 -32.64 -7.87 23.03
CA VAL A 114 -34.07 -7.83 23.22
C VAL A 114 -34.22 -8.08 24.71
N HIS A 115 -34.41 -7.00 25.47
CA HIS A 115 -34.87 -7.08 26.84
C HIS A 115 -36.28 -7.67 26.78
N LEU A 116 -36.36 -9.00 26.76
CA LEU A 116 -37.57 -9.74 27.05
C LEU A 116 -37.79 -9.63 28.56
N THR A 117 -38.42 -8.55 28.99
CA THR A 117 -39.08 -8.51 30.29
C THR A 117 -40.24 -9.48 30.25
N TYR A 118 -40.15 -10.56 31.03
CA TYR A 118 -41.28 -11.38 31.48
C TYR A 118 -41.79 -10.83 32.81
#